data_AF-A0A947J976-F1
#
_entry.id   AF-A0A947J976-F1
#
_cell.length_a   1.000
_cell.length_b   1.000
_cell.length_c   1.000
_cell.angle_alpha   90.00
_cell.angle_beta   90.00
_cell.angle_gamma   90.00
#
_symmetry.space_group_name_H-M   'P 1'
#
loop_
_entity.id
_entity.type
_entity.pdbx_description
1 polymer ?
#
loop_
_entity_poly.entity_id
_entity_poly.type
_entity_poly.pdbx_seq_one_letter_code
_entity_poly.pdbx_strand_id
1 'polypeptide(L)'
;TFIRLMLRCSCMIGNSSAAIREGAFLGVPAVNVGTRQDGRERGTNVRDVGYDTAEIVAAAAAQREHGRYPSDPLYGDGQAGQRIADILATAEIKQQKRITY
;
A
#
# COMPACT_ATOMS: atom_id res chain seq x y z
N THR A 1 8.76 -8.97 -13.05
CA THR A 1 8.51 -7.63 -12.48
C THR A 1 8.38 -7.73 -10.98
N PHE A 2 8.60 -6.63 -10.26
CA PHE A 2 8.49 -6.56 -8.79
C PHE A 2 7.16 -7.11 -8.24
N ILE A 3 6.03 -6.74 -8.84
CA ILE A 3 4.69 -7.20 -8.43
C ILE A 3 4.54 -8.73 -8.47
N ARG A 4 5.12 -9.40 -9.48
CA ARG A 4 5.07 -10.88 -9.56
C ARG A 4 5.86 -11.55 -8.45
N LEU A 5 6.94 -10.94 -7.97
CA LEU A 5 7.70 -11.44 -6.83
C LEU A 5 6.92 -11.24 -5.54
N MET A 6 6.39 -10.04 -5.34
CA MET A 6 5.54 -9.69 -4.20
C MET A 6 4.33 -10.62 -4.05
N LEU A 7 3.67 -10.98 -5.15
CA LEU A 7 2.58 -11.97 -5.20
C LEU A 7 2.99 -13.39 -4.81
N ARG A 8 4.28 -13.71 -4.74
CA ARG A 8 4.78 -15.01 -4.28
C ARG A 8 5.42 -14.96 -2.89
N CYS A 9 5.64 -13.77 -2.34
CA CYS A 9 6.12 -13.63 -0.97
C CYS A 9 5.06 -14.11 0.03
N SER A 10 5.51 -14.74 1.12
CA SER A 10 4.64 -15.08 2.24
C SER A 10 4.29 -13.86 3.09
N CYS A 11 5.21 -12.90 3.18
CA CYS A 11 5.03 -11.63 3.88
C CYS A 11 6.03 -10.60 3.33
N MET A 12 5.65 -9.33 3.30
CA MET A 12 6.55 -8.20 3.10
C MET A 12 6.90 -7.56 4.43
N ILE A 13 8.18 -7.35 4.70
CA ILE A 13 8.67 -6.74 5.94
C ILE A 13 9.49 -5.50 5.60
N GLY A 14 9.29 -4.42 6.34
CA GLY A 14 10.02 -3.16 6.18
C GLY A 14 9.07 -1.99 6.27
N ASN A 15 9.30 -0.92 5.51
CA ASN A 15 8.45 0.28 5.57
C ASN A 15 8.18 0.85 4.17
N SER A 16 8.14 -0.01 3.17
CA SER A 16 7.79 0.38 1.80
C SER A 16 6.29 0.63 1.68
N SER A 17 5.91 1.67 0.95
CA SER A 17 4.50 1.93 0.62
C SER A 17 3.86 0.79 -0.16
N ALA A 18 4.69 -0.02 -0.86
CA ALA A 18 4.24 -1.16 -1.65
C ALA A 18 3.42 -2.15 -0.82
N ALA A 19 3.82 -2.37 0.44
CA ALA A 19 3.14 -3.31 1.33
C ALA A 19 1.74 -2.81 1.78
N ILE A 20 1.56 -1.49 1.82
CA ILE A 20 0.31 -0.85 2.27
C ILE A 20 -0.66 -0.62 1.10
N ARG A 21 -0.17 -0.16 -0.06
CA ARG A 21 -1.03 0.19 -1.19
C ARG A 21 -1.27 -1.01 -2.09
N GLU A 22 -0.24 -1.47 -2.77
CA GLU A 22 -0.33 -2.63 -3.66
C GLU A 22 -0.57 -3.92 -2.86
N GLY A 23 -0.04 -4.02 -1.64
CA GLY A 23 -0.15 -5.22 -0.81
C GLY A 23 -1.56 -5.49 -0.34
N ALA A 24 -2.32 -4.43 -0.03
CA ALA A 24 -3.73 -4.52 0.30
C ALA A 24 -4.54 -5.09 -0.87
N PHE A 25 -4.34 -4.54 -2.08
CA PHE A 25 -5.03 -5.04 -3.27
C PHE A 25 -4.65 -6.49 -3.60
N LEU A 26 -3.37 -6.84 -3.45
CA LEU A 26 -2.86 -8.17 -3.77
C LEU A 26 -3.05 -9.20 -2.63
N GLY A 27 -3.61 -8.79 -1.49
CA GLY A 27 -3.79 -9.63 -0.32
C GLY A 27 -2.48 -10.17 0.26
N VAL A 28 -1.36 -9.45 0.08
CA VAL A 28 -0.04 -9.87 0.55
C VAL A 28 0.13 -9.46 2.01
N PRO A 29 0.42 -10.39 2.93
CA PRO A 29 0.69 -10.06 4.32
C PRO A 29 1.85 -9.09 4.48
N ALA A 30 1.75 -8.15 5.41
CA ALA A 30 2.75 -7.11 5.59
C ALA A 30 3.06 -6.84 7.07
N VAL A 31 4.34 -6.66 7.38
CA VAL A 31 4.82 -6.08 8.63
C VAL A 31 5.43 -4.72 8.31
N ASN A 32 4.76 -3.65 8.75
CA ASN A 32 5.25 -2.28 8.60
C ASN A 32 6.07 -1.88 9.84
N VAL A 33 7.33 -1.49 9.62
CA VAL A 33 8.33 -1.23 10.66
C VAL A 33 8.54 0.27 10.82
N GLY A 34 8.28 0.77 12.02
CA GLY A 34 8.48 2.17 12.37
C GLY A 34 7.48 3.13 11.71
N THR A 35 7.83 4.41 11.70
CA THR A 35 6.86 5.53 11.54
C THR A 35 6.74 6.07 10.12
N ARG A 36 7.51 5.56 9.16
CA ARG A 36 7.55 6.12 7.79
C ARG A 36 6.18 6.19 7.11
N GLN A 37 5.27 5.27 7.44
CA GLN A 37 3.96 5.16 6.82
C GLN A 37 2.82 5.69 7.68
N ASP A 38 3.13 6.43 8.75
CA ASP A 38 2.12 7.03 9.59
C ASP A 38 1.24 8.01 8.81
N GLY A 39 -0.05 8.04 9.15
CA GLY A 39 -1.07 8.82 8.46
C GLY A 39 -1.62 8.19 7.19
N ARG A 40 -1.12 7.03 6.74
CA ARG A 40 -1.75 6.27 5.66
C ARG A 40 -2.89 5.40 6.15
N GLU A 41 -3.94 5.33 5.33
CA GLU A 41 -4.96 4.29 5.46
C GLU A 41 -4.31 2.91 5.23
N ARG A 42 -4.80 1.91 5.96
CA ARG A 42 -4.23 0.56 5.96
C ARG A 42 -5.33 -0.45 5.74
N GLY A 43 -5.08 -1.40 4.83
CA GLY A 43 -5.89 -2.60 4.71
C GLY A 43 -5.60 -3.57 5.86
N THR A 44 -6.44 -4.60 5.97
CA THR A 44 -6.32 -5.63 7.02
C THR A 44 -5.04 -6.47 6.91
N ASN A 45 -4.34 -6.42 5.78
CA ASN A 45 -3.12 -7.16 5.52
C ASN A 45 -1.88 -6.62 6.26
N VAL A 46 -1.95 -5.42 6.86
CA VAL A 46 -0.81 -4.73 7.47
C VAL A 46 -0.80 -4.90 8.99
N ARG A 47 0.37 -5.25 9.54
CA ARG A 47 0.65 -5.23 10.97
C ARG A 47 1.80 -4.27 11.27
N ASP A 48 1.54 -3.23 12.05
CA ASP A 48 2.57 -2.27 12.46
C ASP A 48 3.36 -2.80 13.67
N VAL A 49 4.67 -2.53 13.67
CA VAL A 49 5.59 -2.84 14.76
C VAL A 49 6.61 -1.72 14.95
N GLY A 50 7.22 -1.65 16.14
CA GLY A 50 8.35 -0.78 16.41
C GLY A 50 9.64 -1.27 15.75
N TYR A 51 10.78 -0.75 16.22
CA TYR A 51 12.11 -1.17 15.76
C TYR A 51 12.67 -2.38 16.52
N ASP A 52 11.90 -2.95 17.44
CA ASP A 52 12.34 -4.09 18.24
C ASP A 52 12.39 -5.37 17.39
N THR A 53 13.51 -6.09 17.50
CA THR A 53 13.75 -7.29 16.68
C THR A 53 12.80 -8.43 17.04
N ALA A 54 12.47 -8.61 18.32
CA ALA A 54 11.57 -9.67 18.75
C ALA A 54 10.14 -9.39 18.27
N GLU A 55 9.68 -8.14 18.33
CA GLU A 55 8.39 -7.71 17.77
C GLU A 55 8.31 -7.97 16.26
N ILE A 56 9.34 -7.58 15.51
CA ILE A 56 9.39 -7.80 14.05
C ILE A 56 9.32 -9.29 13.72
N VAL A 57 10.12 -10.12 14.40
CA VAL A 57 10.14 -11.58 14.17
C VAL A 57 8.80 -12.22 14.52
N ALA A 58 8.20 -11.84 15.65
CA ALA A 58 6.89 -12.36 16.06
C ALA A 58 5.78 -11.97 15.07
N ALA A 59 5.75 -10.71 14.63
CA ALA A 59 4.78 -10.24 13.64
C ALA A 59 4.97 -10.93 12.27
N ALA A 60 6.22 -11.14 11.85
CA ALA A 60 6.52 -11.84 10.61
C ALA A 60 6.09 -13.31 10.64
N ALA A 61 6.28 -13.98 11.78
CA ALA A 61 5.81 -15.36 11.99
C ALA A 61 4.27 -15.42 11.93
N ALA A 62 3.58 -14.54 12.66
CA ALA A 62 2.12 -14.47 12.67
C ALA A 62 1.52 -14.19 11.28
N GLN A 63 2.11 -13.26 10.53
CA GLN A 63 1.68 -12.96 9.16
C GLN A 63 1.92 -14.13 8.20
N ARG A 64 3.04 -14.84 8.36
CA ARG A 64 3.34 -16.03 7.56
C ARG A 64 2.36 -17.18 7.85
N GLU A 65 1.97 -17.36 9.12
CA GLU A 65 1.00 -18.37 9.54
C GLU A 65 -0.42 -18.03 9.08
N HIS A 66 -0.84 -16.77 9.19
CA HIS A 66 -2.14 -16.32 8.68
C HIS A 66 -2.28 -16.56 7.18
N GLY A 67 -1.21 -16.30 6.42
CA GLY A 67 -1.23 -16.44 4.98
C GLY A 67 -1.97 -15.28 4.30
N ARG A 68 -2.51 -15.52 3.11
CA ARG A 68 -3.07 -14.46 2.24
C ARG A 68 -4.32 -13.82 2.81
N TYR A 69 -4.44 -12.51 2.64
CA TYR A 69 -5.65 -11.75 2.95
C TYR A 69 -6.56 -11.64 1.73
N PRO A 70 -7.87 -11.41 1.91
CA PRO A 70 -8.73 -10.95 0.83
C PRO A 70 -8.19 -9.68 0.17
N SER A 71 -8.47 -9.51 -1.12
CA SER A 71 -8.13 -8.28 -1.84
C SER A 71 -8.90 -7.10 -1.26
N ASP A 72 -8.19 -6.00 -1.01
CA ASP A 72 -8.75 -4.74 -0.51
C ASP A 72 -8.48 -3.60 -1.51
N PRO A 73 -9.51 -3.04 -2.17
CA PRO A 73 -9.38 -1.99 -3.18
C PRO A 73 -9.25 -0.58 -2.60
N LEU A 74 -8.90 -0.42 -1.32
CA LEU A 74 -8.71 0.87 -0.62
C LEU A 74 -8.00 1.95 -1.45
N TYR A 75 -6.94 1.59 -2.17
CA TYR A 75 -6.13 2.54 -2.96
C TYR A 75 -6.48 2.60 -4.45
N GLY A 76 -7.49 1.84 -4.89
CA GLY A 76 -7.98 1.85 -6.25
C GLY A 76 -8.43 0.49 -6.75
N ASP A 77 -9.19 0.53 -7.83
CA ASP A 77 -9.78 -0.60 -8.55
C ASP A 77 -9.07 -0.91 -9.88
N GLY A 78 -7.94 -0.23 -10.14
CA GLY A 78 -7.17 -0.37 -11.37
C GLY A 78 -7.68 0.44 -12.56
N GLN A 79 -8.75 1.23 -12.42
CA GLN A 79 -9.32 2.02 -13.54
C GLN A 79 -8.84 3.48 -13.60
N ALA A 80 -7.88 3.88 -12.74
CA ALA A 80 -7.42 5.26 -12.64
C ALA A 80 -6.90 5.81 -13.98
N GLY A 81 -6.16 5.02 -14.77
CA GLY A 81 -5.59 5.47 -16.05
C GLY A 81 -6.67 5.93 -17.03
N GLN A 82 -7.72 5.12 -17.22
CA GLN A 82 -8.84 5.46 -18.10
C GLN A 82 -9.58 6.70 -17.57
N ARG A 83 -9.94 6.71 -16.28
CA ARG A 83 -10.68 7.84 -15.66
C ARG A 83 -9.92 9.15 -15.76
N ILE A 84 -8.60 9.13 -15.55
CA ILE A 84 -7.75 10.32 -15.67
C ILE A 84 -7.71 10.78 -17.14
N ALA A 85 -7.54 9.86 -18.09
CA ALA A 85 -7.53 10.20 -19.51
C ALA A 85 -8.86 10.83 -19.96
N ASP A 86 -9.99 10.28 -19.51
CA ASP A 86 -11.33 10.81 -19.81
C ASP A 86 -11.54 12.22 -19.23
N ILE A 87 -11.09 12.44 -17.99
CA ILE A 87 -11.12 13.77 -17.38
C ILE A 87 -10.23 14.74 -18.16
N LEU A 88 -9.00 14.37 -18.51
CA LEU A 88 -8.10 15.25 -19.26
C LEU A 88 -8.64 15.60 -20.66
N ALA A 89 -9.36 14.67 -21.30
CA ALA A 89 -9.96 14.89 -22.61
C ALA A 89 -11.17 15.86 -22.57
N THR A 90 -11.85 15.98 -21.42
CA THR A 90 -13.14 16.67 -21.32
C THR A 90 -13.13 17.87 -20.37
N ALA A 91 -12.17 17.97 -19.47
CA ALA A 91 -12.14 19.01 -18.45
C ALA A 91 -11.79 20.39 -19.04
N GLU A 92 -12.59 21.39 -18.69
CA GLU A 92 -12.27 22.79 -18.90
C GLU A 92 -11.25 23.25 -17.85
N ILE A 93 -9.99 23.45 -18.25
CA ILE A 93 -8.93 23.86 -17.33
C ILE A 93 -9.02 25.36 -17.04
N LYS A 94 -9.54 25.71 -15.87
CA LYS A 94 -9.53 27.09 -15.37
C LYS A 94 -8.14 27.45 -14.83
N GLN A 95 -7.55 28.51 -15.36
CA GLN A 95 -6.27 29.02 -14.86
C GLN A 95 -6.48 29.73 -13.51
N GLN A 96 -6.23 29.02 -12.42
CA GLN A 96 -6.16 29.61 -11.09
C GLN A 96 -4.78 30.24 -10.90
N LYS A 97 -4.61 31.51 -11.28
CA LYS A 97 -3.37 32.26 -10.99
C LYS A 97 -3.33 32.61 -9.51
N ARG A 98 -2.36 32.07 -8.77
CA ARG A 98 -2.07 32.45 -7.38
C ARG A 98 -0.75 33.21 -7.36
N ILE A 99 -0.81 34.50 -7.05
CA ILE A 99 0.41 35.30 -6.81
C ILE A 99 1.06 34.73 -5.55
N THR A 100 2.34 34.38 -5.65
CA THR A 100 3.17 33.95 -4.52
C THR A 100 4.24 35.03 -4.40
N TYR A 101 4.21 35.80 -3.32
CA TYR A 101 5.25 36.77 -2.93
C TYR A 101 6.16 36.16 -1.87
#